data_AF-A5U7F0-F1
#
_entry.id   AF-A5U7F0-F1
#
_cell.length_a   1.000
_cell.length_b   1.000
_cell.length_c   1.000
_cell.angle_alpha   90.00
_cell.angle_beta   90.00
_cell.angle_gamma   90.00
#
_symmetry.space_group_name_H-M   'P 1'
#
loop_
_entity.id
_entity.type
_entity.pdbx_description
1 polymer ?
#
loop_
_entity_poly.entity_id
_entity_poly.type
_entity_poly.pdbx_seq_one_letter_code
_entity_poly.pdbx_strand_id
1 'polypeptide(L)'
;MDYAFLPPEINSARMYSGPGPNSMLVAAASWDALAAELASAAENYGSVIARLTGMHWWGPASTSMLAMSAPYVEWLERTAAQTKQTATQARAAAAAFEQAHAMTVPPALVTGIRGAIVVETASASNTAGTPP
;
A
#
# COMPACT_ATOMS: atom_id res chain seq x y z
N MET A 1 3.77 9.35 -16.74
CA MET A 1 4.70 10.31 -16.11
C MET A 1 6.10 9.76 -16.29
N ASP A 2 7.03 10.58 -16.77
CA ASP A 2 8.43 10.17 -16.95
C ASP A 2 9.33 10.91 -15.95
N TYR A 3 9.84 10.18 -14.97
CA TYR A 3 10.71 10.72 -13.91
C TYR A 3 12.16 10.92 -14.38
N ALA A 4 12.55 10.37 -15.55
CA ALA A 4 13.90 10.49 -16.08
C ALA A 4 14.23 11.91 -16.58
N PHE A 5 13.22 12.69 -16.96
CA PHE A 5 13.38 14.09 -17.38
C PHE A 5 13.43 15.08 -16.20
N LEU A 6 13.24 14.61 -14.96
CA LEU A 6 13.40 15.45 -13.77
C LEU A 6 14.83 15.38 -13.26
N PRO A 7 15.43 16.52 -12.87
CA PRO A 7 16.77 16.51 -12.32
C PRO A 7 16.76 15.82 -10.93
N PRO A 8 17.88 15.22 -10.52
CA PRO A 8 17.97 14.37 -9.32
C PRO A 8 17.56 15.11 -8.03
N GLU A 9 17.71 16.43 -7.97
CA GLU A 9 17.27 17.26 -6.84
C GLU A 9 15.76 17.14 -6.62
N ILE A 10 14.97 17.15 -7.70
CA ILE A 10 13.51 17.13 -7.62
C ILE A 10 13.02 15.74 -7.23
N ASN A 11 13.57 14.70 -7.85
CA ASN A 11 13.20 13.31 -7.53
C ASN A 11 13.59 12.97 -6.08
N SER A 12 14.79 13.36 -5.64
CA SER A 12 15.27 13.11 -4.28
C SER A 12 14.49 13.93 -3.25
N ALA A 13 14.30 15.23 -3.47
CA ALA A 13 13.52 16.05 -2.53
C ALA A 13 12.10 15.52 -2.33
N ARG A 14 11.42 15.10 -3.41
CA ARG A 14 10.07 14.52 -3.33
C ARG A 14 10.03 13.20 -2.56
N MET A 15 11.02 12.33 -2.77
CA MET A 15 11.08 11.03 -2.09
C MET A 15 11.26 11.18 -0.57
N TYR A 16 12.05 12.17 -0.12
CA TYR A 16 12.42 12.35 1.29
C TYR A 16 11.53 13.31 2.09
N SER A 17 10.58 14.04 1.46
CA SER A 17 9.77 15.06 2.14
C SER A 17 8.39 14.56 2.64
N GLY A 18 8.10 13.28 2.49
CA GLY A 18 6.79 12.69 2.81
C GLY A 18 6.68 12.10 4.23
N PRO A 19 5.45 11.80 4.70
CA PRO A 19 5.19 11.21 6.03
C PRO A 19 5.61 9.73 6.16
N GLY A 20 6.19 9.14 5.11
CA GLY A 20 6.59 7.73 5.06
C GLY A 20 5.41 6.76 4.85
N PRO A 21 5.69 5.44 4.87
CA PRO A 21 4.73 4.41 4.48
C PRO A 21 3.83 3.94 5.63
N ASN A 22 4.00 4.45 6.85
CA ASN A 22 3.33 3.94 8.04
C ASN A 22 1.79 3.98 7.94
N SER A 23 1.22 5.03 7.35
CA SER A 23 -0.23 5.11 7.13
C SER A 23 -0.76 3.99 6.24
N MET A 24 0.05 3.52 5.27
CA MET A 24 -0.28 2.39 4.41
C MET A 24 -0.22 1.06 5.17
N LEU A 25 0.72 0.90 6.10
CA LEU A 25 0.81 -0.28 6.98
C LEU A 25 -0.36 -0.34 7.96
N VAL A 26 -0.75 0.81 8.53
CA VAL A 26 -1.95 0.92 9.37
C VAL A 26 -3.20 0.57 8.56
N ALA A 27 -3.33 1.10 7.34
CA ALA A 27 -4.44 0.75 6.45
C ALA A 27 -4.47 -0.76 6.15
N ALA A 28 -3.32 -1.39 5.92
CA ALA A 28 -3.24 -2.84 5.71
C ALA A 28 -3.76 -3.63 6.92
N ALA A 29 -3.39 -3.23 8.14
CA ALA A 29 -3.88 -3.85 9.36
C ALA A 29 -5.41 -3.70 9.52
N SER A 30 -5.95 -2.52 9.20
CA SER A 30 -7.40 -2.28 9.22
C SER A 30 -8.14 -3.14 8.20
N TRP A 31 -7.58 -3.33 7.00
CA TRP A 31 -8.15 -4.23 5.98
C TRP A 31 -8.13 -5.69 6.40
N ASP A 32 -7.06 -6.16 7.07
CA ASP A 32 -7.03 -7.52 7.62
C ASP A 32 -8.06 -7.72 8.74
N ALA A 33 -8.23 -6.72 9.62
CA ALA A 33 -9.26 -6.78 10.66
C ALA A 33 -10.66 -6.87 10.04
N LEU A 34 -10.95 -6.06 9.01
CA LEU A 34 -12.22 -6.14 8.29
C LEU A 34 -12.40 -7.50 7.59
N ALA A 35 -11.35 -8.07 6.99
CA ALA A 35 -11.41 -9.39 6.38
C ALA A 35 -11.77 -10.47 7.42
N ALA A 36 -11.19 -10.40 8.62
CA ALA A 36 -11.48 -11.32 9.71
C ALA A 36 -12.93 -11.19 10.21
N GLU A 37 -13.43 -9.97 10.38
CA GLU A 37 -14.83 -9.73 10.79
C GLU A 37 -15.83 -10.26 9.74
N LEU A 38 -15.56 -10.05 8.45
CA LEU A 38 -16.40 -10.56 7.37
C LEU A 38 -16.42 -12.10 7.31
N ALA A 39 -15.26 -12.74 7.50
CA ALA A 39 -15.15 -14.19 7.56
C ALA A 39 -15.89 -14.77 8.79
N SER A 40 -15.69 -14.16 9.95
CA SER A 40 -16.41 -14.51 11.20
C SER A 40 -17.92 -14.37 11.04
N ALA A 41 -18.38 -13.30 10.37
CA ALA A 41 -19.80 -13.13 10.06
C ALA A 41 -20.33 -14.27 9.17
N ALA A 42 -19.62 -14.64 8.10
CA ALA A 42 -20.01 -15.76 7.24
C ALA A 42 -20.08 -17.09 8.00
N GLU A 43 -19.08 -17.40 8.83
CA GLU A 43 -19.06 -18.58 9.69
C GLU A 43 -20.22 -18.61 10.68
N ASN A 44 -20.53 -17.47 11.29
CA ASN A 44 -21.66 -17.35 12.21
C ASN A 44 -23.00 -17.60 11.51
N TYR A 45 -23.18 -17.11 10.28
CA TYR A 45 -24.35 -17.45 9.46
C TYR A 45 -24.47 -18.95 9.23
N GLY A 46 -23.37 -19.61 8.85
CA GLY A 46 -23.31 -21.07 8.69
C GLY A 46 -23.68 -21.83 9.96
N SER A 47 -23.15 -21.39 11.11
CA SER A 47 -23.45 -21.96 12.43
C SER A 47 -24.93 -21.83 12.81
N VAL A 48 -25.52 -20.65 12.61
CA VAL A 48 -26.95 -20.42 12.88
C VAL A 48 -27.82 -21.30 11.99
N ILE A 49 -27.50 -21.40 10.70
CA ILE A 49 -28.21 -22.27 9.76
C ILE A 49 -28.12 -23.73 10.21
N ALA A 50 -26.92 -24.22 10.53
CA ALA A 50 -26.71 -25.59 10.98
C ALA A 50 -27.48 -25.91 12.28
N ARG A 51 -27.55 -24.95 13.20
CA ARG A 51 -28.32 -25.11 14.44
C ARG A 51 -29.82 -25.16 14.17
N LEU A 52 -30.34 -24.27 13.32
CA LEU A 52 -31.76 -24.26 12.97
C LEU A 52 -32.17 -25.55 12.24
N THR A 53 -31.35 -26.01 11.29
CA THR A 53 -31.62 -27.28 10.60
C THR A 53 -31.53 -28.46 11.59
N GLY A 54 -30.59 -28.47 12.53
CA GLY A 54 -30.56 -29.48 13.61
C GLY A 54 -31.82 -29.49 14.48
N MET A 55 -32.54 -28.37 14.58
CA MET A 55 -33.83 -28.24 15.27
C MET A 55 -35.04 -28.53 14.36
N HIS A 56 -34.85 -29.28 13.26
CA HIS A 56 -35.91 -29.69 12.33
C HIS A 56 -36.59 -28.52 11.59
N TRP A 57 -35.87 -27.41 11.41
CA TRP A 57 -36.35 -26.26 10.63
C TRP A 57 -36.18 -26.50 9.11
N TRP A 58 -37.04 -27.34 8.52
CA TRP A 58 -36.94 -27.80 7.13
C TRP A 58 -38.21 -27.58 6.29
N GLY A 59 -39.16 -26.76 6.76
CA GLY A 59 -40.38 -26.48 6.01
C GLY A 59 -40.13 -25.62 4.75
N PRO A 60 -41.12 -25.50 3.84
CA PRO A 60 -40.99 -24.67 2.64
C PRO A 60 -40.54 -23.23 2.91
N ALA A 61 -41.01 -22.64 4.01
CA ALA A 61 -40.58 -21.30 4.44
C ALA A 61 -39.10 -21.25 4.85
N SER A 62 -38.59 -22.28 5.54
CA SER A 62 -37.18 -22.42 5.92
C SER A 62 -36.29 -22.50 4.68
N THR A 63 -36.67 -23.33 3.70
CA THR A 63 -35.94 -23.48 2.44
C THR A 63 -35.87 -22.16 1.66
N SER A 64 -36.98 -21.41 1.58
CA SER A 64 -37.00 -20.09 0.95
C SER A 64 -36.07 -19.10 1.66
N MET A 65 -36.03 -19.09 2.99
CA MET A 65 -35.14 -18.21 3.76
C MET A 65 -33.66 -18.56 3.53
N LEU A 66 -33.32 -19.86 3.50
CA LEU A 66 -31.95 -20.30 3.20
C LEU A 66 -31.50 -19.86 1.81
N ALA A 67 -32.36 -20.06 0.80
CA ALA A 67 -32.10 -19.63 -0.57
C ALA A 67 -31.87 -18.12 -0.68
N MET A 68 -32.63 -17.30 0.07
CA MET A 68 -32.44 -15.85 0.11
C MET A 68 -31.17 -15.41 0.85
N SER A 69 -30.72 -16.19 1.83
CA SER A 69 -29.52 -15.87 2.62
C SER A 69 -28.21 -16.27 1.93
N ALA A 70 -28.22 -17.26 1.04
CA ALA A 70 -27.02 -17.77 0.38
C ALA A 70 -26.22 -16.69 -0.39
N PRO A 71 -26.84 -15.80 -1.19
CA PRO A 71 -26.09 -14.73 -1.87
C PRO A 71 -25.42 -13.75 -0.92
N TYR A 72 -25.97 -13.55 0.28
CA TYR A 72 -25.39 -12.66 1.29
C TYR A 72 -24.15 -13.29 1.94
N VAL A 73 -24.20 -14.59 2.25
CA VAL A 73 -23.03 -15.33 2.77
C VAL A 73 -21.91 -15.39 1.73
N GLU A 74 -22.26 -15.66 0.47
CA GLU A 74 -21.31 -15.63 -0.64
C GLU A 74 -20.66 -14.25 -0.81
N TRP A 75 -21.45 -13.18 -0.65
CA TRP A 75 -20.93 -11.82 -0.65
C TRP A 75 -19.95 -11.58 0.50
N LEU A 76 -20.28 -12.00 1.72
CA LEU A 76 -19.38 -11.87 2.88
C LEU A 76 -18.03 -12.55 2.63
N GLU A 77 -18.04 -13.79 2.17
CA GLU A 77 -16.81 -14.56 1.87
C GLU A 77 -15.97 -13.90 0.76
N ARG A 78 -16.62 -13.49 -0.34
CA ARG A 78 -15.93 -12.82 -1.45
C ARG A 78 -15.32 -11.49 -1.00
N THR A 79 -16.04 -10.70 -0.22
CA THR A 79 -15.54 -9.42 0.27
C THR A 79 -14.45 -9.61 1.32
N ALA A 80 -14.51 -10.65 2.16
CA ALA A 80 -13.41 -11.02 3.06
C ALA A 80 -12.12 -11.33 2.26
N ALA A 81 -12.22 -12.09 1.17
CA ALA A 81 -11.08 -12.37 0.30
C ALA A 81 -10.52 -11.09 -0.36
N GLN A 82 -11.41 -10.21 -0.85
CA GLN A 82 -11.00 -8.97 -1.50
C GLN A 82 -10.30 -8.00 -0.53
N THR A 83 -10.83 -7.84 0.68
CA THR A 83 -10.23 -6.97 1.72
C THR A 83 -8.85 -7.49 2.14
N LYS A 84 -8.68 -8.82 2.28
CA LYS A 84 -7.35 -9.43 2.52
C LYS A 84 -6.37 -9.19 1.37
N GLN A 85 -6.85 -9.22 0.12
CA GLN A 85 -6.03 -8.86 -1.03
C GLN A 85 -5.62 -7.38 -0.98
N THR A 86 -6.53 -6.48 -0.61
CA THR A 86 -6.24 -5.05 -0.43
C THR A 86 -5.18 -4.82 0.64
N ALA A 87 -5.25 -5.52 1.78
CA ALA A 87 -4.23 -5.47 2.82
C ALA A 87 -2.85 -5.87 2.28
N THR A 88 -2.79 -6.93 1.47
CA THR A 88 -1.56 -7.40 0.82
C THR A 88 -0.99 -6.36 -0.13
N GLN A 89 -1.84 -5.73 -0.95
CA GLN A 89 -1.43 -4.67 -1.87
C GLN A 89 -0.93 -3.42 -1.14
N ALA A 90 -1.57 -3.03 -0.03
CA ALA A 90 -1.12 -1.91 0.80
C ALA A 90 0.29 -2.16 1.37
N ARG A 91 0.56 -3.38 1.86
CA ARG A 91 1.93 -3.76 2.28
C ARG A 91 2.93 -3.75 1.12
N ALA A 92 2.54 -4.24 -0.05
CA ALA A 92 3.39 -4.22 -1.24
C ALA A 92 3.74 -2.77 -1.66
N ALA A 93 2.77 -1.86 -1.58
CA ALA A 93 3.00 -0.44 -1.86
C ALA A 93 3.95 0.21 -0.83
N ALA A 94 3.80 -0.11 0.46
CA ALA A 94 4.73 0.33 1.49
C ALA A 94 6.17 -0.17 1.24
N ALA A 95 6.32 -1.46 0.92
CA ALA A 95 7.62 -2.05 0.59
C ALA A 95 8.26 -1.43 -0.67
N ALA A 96 7.46 -1.19 -1.72
CA ALA A 96 7.93 -0.51 -2.92
C ALA A 96 8.41 0.92 -2.63
N PHE A 97 7.71 1.65 -1.74
CA PHE A 97 8.16 2.96 -1.28
C PHE A 97 9.51 2.88 -0.55
N GLU A 98 9.66 1.93 0.39
CA GLU A 98 10.92 1.77 1.13
C GLU A 98 12.09 1.41 0.21
N GLN A 99 11.86 0.53 -0.77
CA GLN A 99 12.86 0.19 -1.79
C GLN A 99 13.25 1.42 -2.62
N ALA A 100 12.26 2.18 -3.10
CA ALA A 100 12.51 3.39 -3.88
C ALA A 100 13.25 4.45 -3.05
N HIS A 101 12.90 4.61 -1.77
CA HIS A 101 13.56 5.51 -0.85
C HIS A 101 15.02 5.11 -0.61
N ALA A 102 15.29 3.81 -0.41
CA ALA A 102 16.64 3.28 -0.22
C ALA A 102 17.53 3.43 -1.47
N MET A 103 16.95 3.31 -2.68
CA MET A 103 17.68 3.49 -3.94
C MET A 103 17.84 4.96 -4.34
N THR A 104 17.06 5.88 -3.76
CA THR A 104 17.10 7.30 -4.12
C THR A 104 18.27 8.00 -3.42
N VAL A 105 19.08 8.72 -4.20
CA VAL A 105 20.24 9.46 -3.71
C VAL A 105 19.82 10.46 -2.61
N PRO A 106 20.47 10.46 -1.44
CA PRO A 106 20.19 11.43 -0.39
C PRO A 106 20.36 12.89 -0.88
N PRO A 107 19.41 13.81 -0.57
CA PRO A 107 19.46 15.19 -1.04
C PRO A 107 20.78 15.92 -0.73
N ALA A 108 21.39 15.65 0.44
CA ALA A 108 22.67 16.24 0.84
C ALA A 108 23.82 15.88 -0.11
N LEU A 109 23.84 14.67 -0.66
CA LEU A 109 24.87 14.25 -1.62
C LEU A 109 24.66 14.94 -2.97
N VAL A 110 23.41 15.12 -3.40
CA VAL A 110 23.10 15.86 -4.64
C VAL A 110 23.58 17.30 -4.54
N THR A 111 23.32 17.98 -3.42
CA THR A 111 23.82 19.34 -3.16
C THR A 111 25.35 19.39 -3.05
N GLY A 112 25.98 18.40 -2.42
CA GLY A 112 27.43 18.31 -2.29
C GLY A 112 28.14 18.20 -3.66
N ILE A 113 27.64 17.34 -4.55
CA ILE A 113 28.18 17.20 -5.91
C ILE A 113 28.04 18.50 -6.71
N ARG A 114 26.87 19.17 -6.63
CA ARG A 114 26.67 20.49 -7.24
C ARG A 114 27.68 21.52 -6.75
N GLY A 115 27.92 21.57 -5.44
CA GLY A 115 28.91 22.48 -4.85
C GLY A 115 30.32 22.23 -5.35
N ALA A 116 30.74 20.95 -5.41
CA ALA A 116 32.06 20.57 -5.91
C ALA A 116 32.28 20.98 -7.37
N ILE A 117 31.29 20.75 -8.26
CA ILE A 117 31.35 21.16 -9.67
C ILE A 117 31.50 22.68 -9.83
N VAL A 118 30.81 23.46 -9.00
CA VAL A 118 30.92 24.94 -9.04
C VAL A 118 32.31 25.39 -8.59
N VAL A 119 32.88 24.77 -7.55
CA VAL A 119 34.25 25.09 -7.08
C VAL A 119 35.29 24.70 -8.13
N GLU A 120 35.16 23.53 -8.75
CA GLU A 120 36.07 23.06 -9.80
C GLU A 120 36.06 24.00 -11.01
N THR A 121 34.88 24.35 -11.52
CA THR A 121 34.75 25.28 -12.66
C THR A 121 35.25 26.70 -12.34
N ALA A 122 35.02 27.19 -11.11
CA ALA A 122 35.59 28.46 -10.65
C ALA A 122 37.14 28.42 -10.59
N SER A 123 37.72 27.31 -10.13
CA SER A 123 39.18 27.15 -10.05
C SER A 123 39.85 27.06 -11.43
N ALA A 124 39.23 26.33 -12.39
CA ALA A 124 39.70 26.22 -13.76
C ALA A 124 39.67 27.56 -14.52
N SER A 125 38.67 28.39 -14.24
CA SER A 125 38.54 29.74 -14.81
C SER A 125 39.65 30.68 -14.31
N ASN A 126 40.05 30.55 -13.04
CA ASN A 126 41.14 31.36 -12.47
C ASN A 126 42.53 30.98 -13.02
N THR A 127 42.75 29.74 -13.40
CA THR A 127 44.02 29.30 -14.00
C THR A 127 44.22 29.72 -15.47
N ALA A 128 43.14 30.09 -16.18
CA ALA A 128 43.21 30.56 -17.57
C ALA A 128 43.56 32.06 -17.70
N GLY A 129 43.64 32.79 -16.59
CA GLY A 129 43.75 34.25 -16.55
C GLY A 129 45.12 34.83 -16.16
N THR A 130 46.16 34.02 -15.94
CA THR A 130 47.52 34.53 -15.67
C THR A 130 48.25 34.82 -16.99
N PRO A 131 48.49 36.09 -17.38
CA PRO A 131 49.31 36.40 -18.54
C PRO A 131 50.81 36.16 -18.21
N PRO A 132 51.66 35.92 -19.24
CA PRO A 132 53.10 35.72 -19.09
C PRO A 132 53.86 36.95 -18.62
#